data_AF-A0A554KHE5-F1
#
_entry.id   AF-A0A554KHE5-F1
#
_cell.length_a   1.000
_cell.length_b   1.000
_cell.length_c   1.000
_cell.angle_alpha   90.00
_cell.angle_beta   90.00
_cell.angle_gamma   90.00
#
_symmetry.space_group_name_H-M   'P 1'
#
loop_
_entity.id
_entity.type
_entity.pdbx_description
1 polymer ?
#
loop_
_entity_poly.entity_id
_entity_poly.type
_entity_poly.pdbx_seq_one_letter_code
_entity_poly.pdbx_strand_id
1 'polypeptide(L)'
;MVMTKVSEKTKRSYGRVKGQGYKSVKVPVIDVKKYGGLQVAIVNGKIIAEGRTWEEVLQNTQEKFPDTPLSEIRVFSVPKSLHVIYYA
;
A
#
# COMPACT_ATOMS: atom_id res chain seq x y z
N MET A 1 -37.68 -18.74 36.53
CA MET A 1 -37.19 -18.62 35.14
C MET A 1 -37.78 -17.34 34.57
N VAL A 2 -37.07 -16.21 34.72
CA VAL A 2 -37.58 -14.87 34.43
C VAL A 2 -36.86 -14.34 33.20
N MET A 3 -37.58 -14.24 32.09
CA MET A 3 -37.14 -13.57 30.86
C MET A 3 -37.29 -12.07 31.06
N THR A 4 -36.19 -11.37 31.31
CA THR A 4 -36.19 -9.91 31.46
C THR A 4 -36.23 -9.25 30.08
N LYS A 5 -37.33 -8.54 29.80
CA LYS A 5 -37.50 -7.67 28.62
C LYS A 5 -36.37 -6.63 28.58
N VAL A 6 -35.48 -6.73 27.59
CA VAL A 6 -34.50 -5.67 27.30
C VAL A 6 -35.22 -4.51 26.64
N SER A 7 -35.19 -3.36 27.32
CA SER A 7 -35.93 -2.15 26.96
C SER A 7 -35.46 -1.54 25.63
N GLU A 8 -36.43 -1.05 24.84
CA GLU A 8 -36.26 -0.37 23.55
C GLU A 8 -35.50 0.97 23.62
N LYS A 9 -34.93 1.34 24.78
CA LYS A 9 -34.18 2.59 24.98
C LYS A 9 -32.69 2.53 24.61
N THR A 10 -32.14 1.35 24.30
CA THR A 10 -30.71 1.20 23.92
C THR A 10 -30.49 1.20 22.40
N LYS A 11 -31.41 1.79 21.61
CA LYS A 11 -31.27 1.97 20.15
C LYS A 11 -31.11 3.44 19.74
N ARG A 12 -30.51 4.28 20.59
CA ARG A 12 -30.22 5.69 20.28
C ARG A 12 -28.82 6.07 20.73
N SER A 13 -27.82 5.83 19.87
CA SER A 13 -26.62 6.69 19.76
C SER A 13 -25.61 6.17 18.72
N TYR A 14 -26.04 5.57 17.59
CA TYR A 14 -25.17 5.59 16.41
C TYR A 14 -25.54 6.83 15.59
N GLY A 15 -25.04 7.95 16.08
CA GLY A 15 -25.08 9.22 15.37
C GLY A 15 -24.50 9.01 13.98
N ARG A 16 -25.28 9.41 12.97
CA ARG A 16 -24.87 9.54 11.58
C ARG A 16 -23.67 10.49 11.53
N VAL A 17 -22.45 9.96 11.58
CA VAL A 17 -21.27 10.70 11.17
C VAL A 17 -21.50 11.02 9.70
N LYS A 18 -21.69 12.31 9.37
CA LYS A 18 -21.63 12.78 7.98
C LYS A 18 -20.23 12.42 7.50
N GLY A 19 -20.10 11.28 6.84
CA GLY A 19 -18.83 10.84 6.27
C GLY A 19 -18.34 11.92 5.33
N GLN A 20 -17.31 12.66 5.75
CA GLN A 20 -16.45 13.37 4.81
C GLN A 20 -16.04 12.31 3.78
N GLY A 21 -16.48 12.49 2.53
CA GLY A 21 -16.17 11.55 1.48
C GLY A 21 -14.66 11.46 1.36
N TYR A 22 -14.06 10.36 1.81
CA TYR A 22 -12.73 10.00 1.40
C TYR A 22 -12.83 9.89 -0.13
N LYS A 23 -12.27 10.88 -0.85
CA LYS A 23 -11.94 10.68 -2.26
C LYS A 23 -11.21 9.34 -2.28
N SER A 24 -11.71 8.37 -3.06
CA SER A 24 -11.13 7.04 -3.10
C SER A 24 -9.67 7.18 -3.51
N VAL A 25 -8.76 7.18 -2.54
CA VAL A 25 -7.33 7.21 -2.80
C VAL A 25 -7.03 5.84 -3.38
N LYS A 26 -6.82 5.80 -4.70
CA LYS A 26 -6.48 4.56 -5.40
C LYS A 26 -5.12 4.14 -4.88
N VAL A 27 -5.11 3.20 -3.92
CA VAL A 27 -3.87 2.65 -3.37
C VAL A 27 -3.11 2.02 -4.54
N PRO A 28 -1.85 2.42 -4.78
CA PRO A 28 -1.06 1.82 -5.84
C PRO A 28 -0.86 0.33 -5.53
N VAL A 29 -1.24 -0.53 -6.48
CA VAL A 29 -1.09 -1.98 -6.39
C VAL A 29 0.05 -2.40 -7.31
N ILE A 30 1.00 -3.15 -6.77
CA ILE A 30 2.10 -3.74 -7.54
C ILE A 30 1.60 -5.06 -8.13
N ASP A 31 1.74 -5.22 -9.44
CA ASP A 31 1.42 -6.48 -10.10
C ASP A 31 2.54 -7.51 -9.88
N VAL A 32 2.28 -8.47 -8.99
CA VAL A 32 3.22 -9.56 -8.66
C VAL A 32 3.54 -10.43 -9.88
N LYS A 33 2.63 -10.57 -10.86
CA LYS A 33 2.93 -11.35 -12.08
C LYS A 33 4.04 -10.72 -12.90
N LYS A 34 4.09 -9.38 -12.92
CA LYS A 34 5.09 -8.62 -13.66
C LYS A 34 6.39 -8.45 -12.86
N TYR A 35 6.28 -8.14 -11.57
CA TYR A 35 7.41 -7.71 -10.76
C TYR A 35 7.89 -8.77 -9.74
N GLY A 36 7.25 -9.94 -9.67
CA GLY A 36 7.57 -10.99 -8.71
C GLY A 36 9.03 -11.44 -8.78
N GLY A 37 9.73 -11.32 -7.65
CA GLY A 37 11.16 -11.65 -7.53
C GLY A 37 12.11 -10.53 -7.97
N LEU A 38 11.59 -9.36 -8.30
CA LEU A 38 12.38 -8.17 -8.61
C LEU A 38 12.33 -7.17 -7.46
N GLN A 39 13.30 -6.26 -7.47
CA GLN A 39 13.26 -5.00 -6.75
C GLN A 39 12.69 -3.93 -7.68
N VAL A 40 11.87 -3.02 -7.14
CA VAL A 40 11.24 -1.93 -7.89
C VAL A 40 11.53 -0.59 -7.25
N ALA A 41 11.87 0.42 -8.05
CA ALA A 41 11.96 1.81 -7.63
C ALA A 41 10.62 2.51 -7.84
N ILE A 42 10.15 3.20 -6.79
CA ILE A 42 8.87 3.90 -6.76
C ILE A 42 9.10 5.37 -6.44
N VAL A 43 8.49 6.24 -7.26
CA VAL A 43 8.45 7.69 -7.06
C VAL A 43 7.01 8.16 -7.26
N ASN A 44 6.49 8.95 -6.32
CA ASN A 44 5.11 9.46 -6.35
C ASN A 44 4.04 8.38 -6.63
N GLY A 45 4.23 7.18 -6.08
CA GLY A 45 3.34 6.04 -6.24
C GLY A 45 3.42 5.33 -7.60
N LYS A 46 4.40 5.64 -8.45
CA LYS A 46 4.63 4.99 -9.75
C LYS A 46 5.94 4.22 -9.73
N ILE A 47 5.92 3.00 -10.28
CA ILE A 47 7.14 2.24 -10.54
C ILE A 47 7.86 2.89 -11.72
N ILE A 48 9.12 3.28 -11.52
CA ILE A 48 9.95 3.96 -12.52
C ILE A 48 11.10 3.09 -13.05
N ALA A 49 11.53 2.10 -12.26
CA ALA A 49 12.53 1.12 -12.67
C ALA A 49 12.35 -0.20 -11.91
N GLU A 50 12.94 -1.26 -12.45
CA GLU A 50 13.01 -2.60 -11.85
C GLU A 50 14.39 -3.22 -12.07
N GLY A 51 14.76 -4.17 -11.22
CA GLY A 51 16.02 -4.92 -11.32
C GLY A 51 16.04 -6.11 -10.37
N ARG A 52 17.04 -6.98 -10.50
CA ARG A 52 17.24 -8.13 -9.61
C ARG A 52 18.02 -7.74 -8.36
N THR A 53 18.90 -6.74 -8.48
CA THR A 53 19.70 -6.22 -7.37
C THR A 53 19.41 -4.74 -7.14
N TRP A 54 19.85 -4.24 -5.99
CA TRP A 54 19.73 -2.83 -5.63
C TRP A 54 20.52 -1.95 -6.60
N GLU A 55 21.71 -2.39 -6.99
CA GLU A 55 22.61 -1.69 -7.91
C GLU A 55 21.99 -1.56 -9.29
N GLU A 56 21.38 -2.64 -9.82
CA GLU A 56 20.65 -2.59 -11.09
C GLU A 56 19.48 -1.61 -11.04
N VAL A 57 18.72 -1.60 -9.94
CA VAL A 57 17.58 -0.68 -9.78
C VAL A 57 18.06 0.77 -9.75
N LEU A 58 19.13 1.06 -9.00
CA LEU A 58 19.70 2.40 -8.95
C LEU A 58 20.23 2.85 -10.30
N GLN A 59 20.99 2.00 -10.98
CA GLN A 59 21.53 2.30 -12.31
C GLN A 59 20.37 2.58 -13.28
N ASN A 60 19.40 1.67 -13.38
CA ASN A 60 18.23 1.83 -14.24
C ASN A 60 17.41 3.09 -13.90
N THR A 61 17.37 3.46 -12.61
CA THR A 61 16.67 4.68 -12.16
C THR A 61 17.44 5.93 -12.59
N GLN A 62 18.75 5.98 -12.38
CA GLN A 62 19.58 7.13 -12.75
C GLN A 62 19.66 7.32 -14.27
N GLU A 63 19.69 6.24 -15.04
CA GLU A 63 19.67 6.31 -16.51
C GLU A 63 18.36 6.88 -17.05
N LYS A 64 17.21 6.50 -16.46
CA LYS A 64 15.88 6.92 -16.93
C LYS A 64 15.39 8.22 -16.30
N PHE A 65 15.82 8.50 -15.07
CA PHE A 65 15.35 9.60 -14.22
C PHE A 65 16.54 10.26 -13.48
N PRO A 66 17.53 10.82 -14.21
CA PRO A 66 18.76 11.36 -13.62
C PRO A 66 18.52 12.52 -12.65
N ASP A 67 17.46 13.30 -12.88
CA ASP A 67 17.13 14.48 -12.08
C ASP A 67 16.35 14.15 -10.81
N THR A 68 15.96 12.88 -10.60
CA THR A 68 15.18 12.51 -9.43
C THR A 68 16.09 12.34 -8.21
N PRO A 69 15.87 13.09 -7.12
CA PRO A 69 16.67 12.94 -5.91
C PRO A 69 16.52 11.53 -5.32
N LEU A 70 17.64 10.94 -4.88
CA LEU A 70 17.63 9.62 -4.20
C LEU A 70 16.70 9.58 -2.98
N SER A 71 16.52 10.72 -2.29
CA SER A 71 15.62 10.86 -1.15
C SER A 71 14.14 10.64 -1.49
N GLU A 72 13.75 10.81 -2.75
CA GLU A 72 12.39 10.61 -3.24
C GLU A 72 12.13 9.19 -3.74
N ILE A 73 13.21 8.43 -3.98
CA ILE A 73 13.12 7.07 -4.48
C ILE A 73 12.87 6.13 -3.29
N ARG A 74 11.84 5.29 -3.42
CA ARG A 74 11.57 4.18 -2.50
C ARG A 74 11.77 2.88 -3.24
N VAL A 75 12.60 1.98 -2.70
CA VAL A 75 12.81 0.67 -3.31
C VAL A 75 12.16 -0.41 -2.47
N PHE A 76 11.47 -1.32 -3.14
CA PHE A 76 10.80 -2.45 -2.53
C PHE A 76 11.16 -3.73 -3.24
N SER A 77 11.42 -4.79 -2.47
CA SER A 77 11.50 -6.15 -2.99
C SER A 77 10.11 -6.73 -3.13
N VAL A 78 9.75 -7.20 -4.32
CA VAL A 78 8.47 -7.83 -4.60
C VAL A 78 8.65 -9.34 -4.49
N PRO A 79 7.96 -10.03 -3.57
CA PRO A 79 8.07 -11.48 -3.46
C PRO A 79 7.50 -12.20 -4.68
N LYS A 80 8.03 -13.39 -5.01
CA LYS A 80 7.52 -14.23 -6.11
C LYS A 80 6.18 -14.89 -5.77
N SER A 81 5.92 -15.10 -4.49
CA SER A 81 4.74 -15.79 -3.96
C SER A 81 4.08 -14.93 -2.87
N LEU A 82 3.04 -15.45 -2.23
CA LEU A 82 2.42 -14.80 -1.09
C LEU A 82 3.43 -14.73 0.07
N HIS A 83 3.74 -13.52 0.54
CA HIS A 83 4.46 -13.29 1.78
C HIS A 83 3.60 -12.40 2.67
N VAL A 84 3.50 -12.75 3.94
CA VAL A 84 2.71 -12.01 4.94
C VAL A 84 3.69 -11.42 5.95
N ILE A 85 3.63 -10.11 6.15
CA ILE A 85 4.41 -9.42 7.19
C ILE A 85 3.57 -9.45 8.47
N TYR A 86 4.02 -10.19 9.48
CA TYR A 86 3.44 -10.13 10.81
C TYR A 86 4.07 -8.96 11.58
N TYR A 87 3.25 -8.04 12.07
CA TYR A 87 3.68 -7.00 13.02
C TYR A 87 3.41 -7.52 14.43
N ALA A 88 4.46 -7.67 15.23
CA ALA A 88 4.39 -8.08 16.63
C ALA A 88 4.43 -6.87 17.56
#